data_AF-A0A395LZ30-F1
#
_entry.id   AF-A0A395LZ30-F1
#
_cell.length_a   1.000
_cell.length_b   1.000
_cell.length_c   1.000
_cell.angle_alpha   90.00
_cell.angle_beta   90.00
_cell.angle_gamma   90.00
#
_symmetry.space_group_name_H-M   'P 1'
#
loop_
_entity.id
_entity.type
_entity.pdbx_description
1 polymer ?
#
loop_
_entity_poly.entity_id
_entity_poly.type
_entity_poly.pdbx_seq_one_letter_code
_entity_poly.pdbx_strand_id
1 'polypeptide(L)'
;MIGAGGSLNINDGLFEVLGGTNVENLLFAGNTAMQVFGTLNVGDGSGAPESARLYIGQNTLPELPNPTNRRFLDIEPGGQMIVRSDAGVLVGGGNRGTLQLVGNAVYVQDGGTVNIRASLQLGNGSYFLINGPGTVNIGTSPSSGANTVTFPANPTTETRFRVDDDGAEVNIGDGNANMVIGNGATRLDNADAFLGAGFVSYELNRGTVNLNGRFLLNDPNARLVMTGGTFNINPQGDNDVSGALNTCHLQRGIVIMTGGTLTIVNPPANAGAGVAFLVNPQGTPGDGGAGAVLSGDTLAATPVNFSGSLIRFGNGVSTAPGAANEGFEVNLHNSHTYGDFEVNNPSGNNRFVWFYSTPANSTINLTNLNVVAGEFRQGRPAV
;
A
#
# COMPACT_ATOMS: atom_id res chain seq x y z
N MET A 1 14.62 8.19 -24.22
CA MET A 1 14.82 9.28 -23.24
C MET A 1 13.95 10.45 -23.68
N ILE A 2 13.15 11.01 -22.78
CA ILE A 2 12.46 12.30 -23.00
C ILE A 2 13.28 13.35 -22.26
N GLY A 3 13.88 14.29 -23.00
CA GLY A 3 14.77 15.30 -22.42
C GLY A 3 14.04 16.33 -21.56
N ALA A 4 14.79 17.00 -20.68
CA ALA A 4 14.26 18.08 -19.84
C ALA A 4 13.63 19.19 -20.70
N GLY A 5 12.43 19.65 -20.32
CA GLY A 5 11.64 20.61 -21.09
C GLY A 5 11.01 20.06 -22.38
N GLY A 6 11.28 18.81 -22.74
CA GLY A 6 10.62 18.12 -23.85
C GLY A 6 9.33 17.42 -23.42
N SER A 7 8.49 17.08 -24.40
CA SER A 7 7.31 16.24 -24.18
C SER A 7 7.21 15.12 -25.22
N LEU A 8 6.72 13.96 -24.78
CA LEU A 8 6.18 12.91 -25.65
C LEU A 8 4.69 12.79 -25.38
N ASN A 9 3.88 12.91 -26.42
CA ASN A 9 2.42 12.80 -26.35
C ASN A 9 1.97 11.60 -27.16
N ILE A 10 1.29 10.66 -26.51
CA ILE A 10 0.66 9.50 -27.14
C ILE A 10 -0.84 9.73 -27.04
N ASN A 11 -1.43 10.36 -28.05
CA ASN A 11 -2.86 10.74 -28.02
C ASN A 11 -3.77 9.63 -28.55
N ASP A 12 -3.24 8.73 -29.38
CA ASP A 12 -3.93 7.57 -29.93
C ASP A 12 -2.90 6.54 -30.44
N GLY A 13 -3.34 5.31 -30.68
CA GLY A 13 -2.52 4.22 -31.19
C GLY A 13 -1.64 3.57 -30.14
N LEU A 14 -0.57 2.90 -30.58
CA LEU A 14 0.37 2.18 -29.72
C LEU A 14 1.77 2.77 -29.85
N PHE A 15 2.33 3.19 -28.72
CA PHE A 15 3.76 3.41 -28.56
C PHE A 15 4.35 2.28 -27.72
N GLU A 16 5.27 1.53 -28.32
CA GLU A 16 5.89 0.39 -27.66
C GLU A 16 7.40 0.55 -27.57
N VAL A 17 7.93 0.38 -26.36
CA VAL A 17 9.36 0.23 -26.08
C VAL A 17 9.60 -1.22 -25.72
N LEU A 18 10.12 -1.98 -26.69
CA LEU A 18 10.51 -3.37 -26.48
C LEU A 18 11.71 -3.42 -25.54
N GLY A 19 11.47 -3.77 -24.28
CA GLY A 19 12.52 -4.05 -23.32
C GLY A 19 13.00 -5.47 -23.50
N GLY A 20 13.97 -5.68 -24.39
CA GLY A 20 14.73 -6.93 -24.53
C GLY A 20 13.91 -8.20 -24.29
N THR A 21 12.99 -8.52 -25.22
CA THR A 21 12.40 -9.86 -25.31
C THR A 21 13.55 -10.88 -25.32
N ASN A 22 13.57 -11.83 -24.37
CA ASN A 22 14.57 -12.91 -24.24
C ASN A 22 16.02 -12.54 -23.92
N VAL A 23 16.31 -12.09 -22.69
CA VAL A 23 17.71 -11.92 -22.27
C VAL A 23 17.95 -12.49 -20.86
N GLU A 24 18.17 -13.80 -20.80
CA GLU A 24 19.08 -14.44 -19.82
C GLU A 24 20.57 -14.15 -20.15
N ASN A 25 20.84 -13.35 -21.19
CA ASN A 25 22.18 -12.95 -21.54
C ASN A 25 22.72 -11.92 -20.51
N LEU A 26 23.58 -12.41 -19.62
CA LEU A 26 24.37 -11.65 -18.64
C LEU A 26 25.21 -10.51 -19.26
N LEU A 27 25.29 -10.43 -20.58
CA LEU A 27 26.01 -9.40 -21.34
C LEU A 27 25.30 -8.04 -21.43
N PHE A 28 24.06 -7.91 -20.97
CA PHE A 28 23.38 -6.61 -20.80
C PHE A 28 23.31 -6.18 -19.33
N ALA A 29 24.45 -6.27 -18.63
CA ALA A 29 24.68 -5.61 -17.36
C ALA A 29 24.70 -4.08 -17.59
N GLY A 30 23.52 -3.47 -17.75
CA GLY A 30 23.41 -2.03 -17.99
C GLY A 30 22.15 -1.53 -18.70
N ASN A 31 21.07 -2.33 -18.84
CA ASN A 31 19.84 -1.81 -19.45
C ASN A 31 19.30 -0.63 -18.62
N THR A 32 19.48 0.58 -19.16
CA THR A 32 18.88 1.81 -18.69
C THR A 32 17.38 1.74 -18.92
N ALA A 33 16.60 2.02 -17.89
CA ALA A 33 15.16 2.21 -18.00
C ALA A 33 14.85 3.27 -19.08
N MET A 34 13.63 3.30 -19.61
CA MET A 34 13.17 4.48 -20.31
C MET A 34 13.20 5.65 -19.32
N GLN A 35 14.02 6.66 -19.59
CA GLN A 35 14.16 7.84 -18.73
C GLN A 35 13.29 8.99 -19.23
N VAL A 36 12.56 9.62 -18.31
CA VAL A 36 11.68 10.77 -18.56
C VAL A 36 12.15 11.95 -17.68
N PHE A 37 12.89 12.88 -18.27
CA PHE A 37 13.30 14.15 -17.64
C PHE A 37 12.33 15.30 -17.93
N GLY A 38 11.51 15.16 -18.98
CA GLY A 38 10.45 16.10 -19.36
C GLY A 38 9.06 15.57 -19.01
N THR A 39 8.09 15.71 -19.92
CA THR A 39 6.72 15.21 -19.72
C THR A 39 6.41 14.03 -20.65
N LEU A 40 5.88 12.96 -20.08
CA LEU A 40 5.27 11.84 -20.79
C LEU A 40 3.76 11.89 -20.62
N ASN A 41 3.02 12.20 -21.69
CA ASN A 41 1.57 12.20 -21.72
C ASN A 41 1.06 10.95 -22.46
N VAL A 42 0.18 10.19 -21.82
CA VAL A 42 -0.54 9.06 -22.44
C VAL A 42 -2.03 9.34 -22.38
N GLY A 43 -2.67 9.34 -23.55
CA GLY A 43 -4.05 9.75 -23.74
C GLY A 43 -4.20 11.28 -23.80
N ASP A 44 -5.31 11.71 -24.39
CA ASP A 44 -5.74 13.10 -24.41
C ASP A 44 -7.12 13.32 -23.77
N GLY A 45 -7.77 12.24 -23.32
CA GLY A 45 -9.06 12.22 -22.66
C GLY A 45 -10.27 12.24 -23.61
N SER A 46 -10.05 12.23 -24.92
CA SER A 46 -11.12 12.30 -25.93
C SER A 46 -11.36 10.98 -26.68
N GLY A 47 -10.41 10.05 -26.61
CA GLY A 47 -10.47 8.75 -27.25
C GLY A 47 -11.38 7.74 -26.55
N ALA A 48 -11.53 6.57 -27.19
CA ALA A 48 -12.15 5.41 -26.56
C ALA A 48 -11.22 4.84 -25.46
N PRO A 49 -11.74 4.08 -24.47
CA PRO A 49 -10.87 3.43 -23.49
C PRO A 49 -9.74 2.63 -24.15
N GLU A 50 -8.51 2.88 -23.71
CA GLU A 50 -7.27 2.29 -24.24
C GLU A 50 -7.01 2.55 -25.73
N SER A 51 -7.53 3.63 -26.31
CA SER A 51 -7.14 4.04 -27.67
C SER A 51 -5.68 4.50 -27.72
N ALA A 52 -5.24 5.23 -26.68
CA ALA A 52 -3.85 5.65 -26.52
C ALA A 52 -3.07 4.67 -25.63
N ARG A 53 -2.09 3.95 -26.19
CA ARG A 53 -1.39 2.88 -25.48
C ARG A 53 0.12 3.12 -25.37
N LEU A 54 0.64 2.94 -24.16
CA LEU A 54 2.07 2.95 -23.87
C LEU A 54 2.50 1.62 -23.27
N TYR A 55 3.29 0.85 -24.01
CA TYR A 55 3.80 -0.44 -23.56
C TYR A 55 5.32 -0.41 -23.43
N ILE A 56 5.84 -0.74 -22.25
CA ILE A 56 7.28 -0.72 -21.97
C ILE A 56 7.68 -2.07 -21.39
N GLY A 57 8.68 -2.72 -21.99
CA GLY A 57 9.31 -3.89 -21.38
C GLY A 57 8.39 -5.11 -21.25
N GLN A 58 7.49 -5.30 -22.23
CA GLN A 58 6.62 -6.47 -22.26
C GLN A 58 7.45 -7.75 -22.23
N ASN A 59 7.20 -8.58 -21.22
CA ASN A 59 7.77 -9.91 -21.11
C ASN A 59 6.62 -10.93 -21.01
N THR A 60 6.64 -11.89 -21.92
CA THR A 60 5.67 -12.99 -22.05
C THR A 60 6.15 -14.27 -21.37
N LEU A 61 7.36 -14.28 -20.80
CA LEU A 61 7.91 -15.45 -20.12
C LEU A 61 7.28 -15.65 -18.74
N PRO A 62 7.22 -16.91 -18.26
CA PRO A 62 6.76 -17.24 -16.92
C PRO A 62 7.52 -16.50 -15.82
N GLU A 63 6.81 -16.29 -14.72
CA GLU A 63 7.22 -15.58 -13.53
C GLU A 63 8.42 -16.25 -12.87
N LEU A 64 9.44 -15.47 -12.52
CA LEU A 64 10.65 -16.02 -11.91
C LEU A 64 10.59 -16.04 -10.38
N PRO A 65 11.18 -17.08 -9.73
CA PRO A 65 11.28 -17.26 -8.28
C PRO A 65 11.80 -16.05 -7.48
N ASN A 66 12.57 -15.15 -8.10
CA ASN A 66 13.07 -13.94 -7.47
C ASN A 66 13.07 -12.81 -8.52
N PRO A 67 12.11 -11.86 -8.49
CA PRO A 67 12.15 -10.75 -9.41
C PRO A 67 13.39 -9.91 -9.12
N THR A 68 14.39 -9.97 -10.01
CA THR A 68 15.47 -8.97 -10.01
C THR A 68 14.85 -7.59 -10.22
N ASN A 69 15.22 -6.61 -9.39
CA ASN A 69 14.85 -5.19 -9.48
C ASN A 69 15.26 -4.57 -10.84
N ARG A 70 14.58 -4.96 -11.92
CA ARG A 70 14.78 -4.41 -13.25
C ARG A 70 13.85 -3.22 -13.41
N ARG A 71 14.45 -2.05 -13.54
CA ARG A 71 13.73 -0.80 -13.81
C ARG A 71 13.43 -0.72 -15.31
N PHE A 72 12.18 -0.42 -15.66
CA PHE A 72 11.78 -0.26 -17.06
C PHE A 72 11.34 1.16 -17.41
N LEU A 73 10.80 1.88 -16.44
CA LEU A 73 10.45 3.28 -16.59
C LEU A 73 10.93 4.06 -15.36
N ASP A 74 11.83 5.00 -15.60
CA ASP A 74 12.30 5.96 -14.62
C ASP A 74 11.73 7.33 -15.00
N ILE A 75 10.89 7.89 -14.14
CA ILE A 75 10.55 9.32 -14.18
C ILE A 75 11.61 10.02 -13.34
N GLU A 76 12.50 10.73 -14.04
CA GLU A 76 13.69 11.35 -13.48
C GLU A 76 13.34 12.63 -12.71
N PRO A 77 14.27 13.20 -11.92
CA PRO A 77 13.95 14.38 -11.13
C PRO A 77 13.47 15.57 -11.95
N GLY A 78 12.32 16.14 -11.54
CA GLY A 78 11.62 17.19 -12.27
C GLY A 78 10.83 16.70 -13.49
N GLY A 79 10.94 15.42 -13.85
CA GLY A 79 10.14 14.79 -14.88
C GLY A 79 8.73 14.49 -14.40
N GLN A 80 7.82 14.32 -15.36
CA GLN A 80 6.42 14.06 -15.11
C GLN A 80 5.84 13.01 -16.06
N MET A 81 4.95 12.16 -15.53
CA MET A 81 4.05 11.34 -16.32
C MET A 81 2.59 11.73 -16.03
N ILE A 82 1.79 11.88 -17.08
CA ILE A 82 0.36 12.16 -17.00
C ILE A 82 -0.39 11.09 -17.81
N VAL A 83 -1.39 10.48 -17.18
CA VAL A 83 -2.25 9.45 -17.77
C VAL A 83 -3.69 9.94 -17.81
N ARG A 84 -4.33 9.89 -18.98
CA ARG A 84 -5.71 10.36 -19.22
C ARG A 84 -6.70 9.20 -19.34
N SER A 85 -7.99 9.52 -19.44
CA SER A 85 -9.09 8.54 -19.38
C SER A 85 -9.12 7.50 -20.50
N ASP A 86 -8.58 7.81 -21.67
CA ASP A 86 -8.46 6.95 -22.85
C ASP A 86 -7.13 6.15 -22.89
N ALA A 87 -6.29 6.30 -21.85
CA ALA A 87 -4.98 5.69 -21.81
C ALA A 87 -4.99 4.22 -21.36
N GLY A 88 -4.15 3.41 -22.00
CA GLY A 88 -3.76 2.07 -21.56
C GLY A 88 -2.24 1.98 -21.41
N VAL A 89 -1.75 1.95 -20.17
CA VAL A 89 -0.31 1.87 -19.86
C VAL A 89 0.04 0.49 -19.34
N LEU A 90 1.14 -0.07 -19.84
CA LEU A 90 1.71 -1.32 -19.33
C LEU A 90 3.22 -1.16 -19.19
N VAL A 91 3.70 -1.38 -17.97
CA VAL A 91 5.13 -1.39 -17.63
C VAL A 91 5.51 -2.77 -17.12
N GLY A 92 6.37 -3.44 -17.88
CA GLY A 92 6.98 -4.73 -17.54
C GLY A 92 6.27 -5.99 -18.02
N GLY A 93 6.63 -7.12 -17.43
CA GLY A 93 6.11 -8.46 -17.73
C GLY A 93 6.81 -9.59 -16.97
N GLY A 94 6.06 -10.64 -16.59
CA GLY A 94 6.59 -11.80 -15.83
C GLY A 94 7.31 -11.41 -14.53
N ASN A 95 6.76 -10.44 -13.78
CA ASN A 95 7.30 -9.84 -12.55
C ASN A 95 8.64 -9.10 -12.68
N ARG A 96 9.06 -8.76 -13.90
CA ARG A 96 10.16 -7.82 -14.14
C ARG A 96 9.56 -6.48 -14.53
N GLY A 97 10.03 -5.37 -13.95
CA GLY A 97 9.68 -4.04 -14.42
C GLY A 97 9.16 -3.06 -13.40
N THR A 98 10.06 -2.56 -12.57
CA THR A 98 9.76 -1.45 -11.66
C THR A 98 9.48 -0.18 -12.47
N LEU A 99 8.39 0.50 -12.12
CA LEU A 99 8.22 1.93 -12.39
C LEU A 99 8.83 2.69 -11.21
N GLN A 100 9.81 3.55 -11.48
CA GLN A 100 10.47 4.36 -10.46
C GLN A 100 10.21 5.85 -10.68
N LEU A 101 9.86 6.55 -9.62
CA LEU A 101 10.00 8.00 -9.52
C LEU A 101 11.34 8.29 -8.83
N VAL A 102 12.31 8.91 -9.50
CA VAL A 102 13.72 9.00 -9.05
C VAL A 102 13.95 10.15 -8.04
N GLY A 103 12.87 10.80 -7.60
CA GLY A 103 12.86 11.88 -6.60
C GLY A 103 12.47 13.22 -7.22
N ASN A 104 11.62 14.01 -6.55
CA ASN A 104 10.95 15.20 -7.12
C ASN A 104 10.23 14.95 -8.47
N ALA A 105 9.98 13.69 -8.80
CA ALA A 105 9.28 13.27 -10.00
C ALA A 105 7.78 13.17 -9.71
N VAL A 106 6.96 13.44 -10.72
CA VAL A 106 5.51 13.50 -10.56
C VAL A 106 4.82 12.48 -11.47
N TYR A 107 3.91 11.71 -10.90
CA TYR A 107 2.95 10.90 -11.63
C TYR A 107 1.55 11.40 -11.32
N VAL A 108 0.76 11.66 -12.36
CA VAL A 108 -0.66 12.02 -12.25
C VAL A 108 -1.48 11.12 -13.14
N GLN A 109 -2.53 10.54 -12.58
CA GLN A 109 -3.53 9.80 -13.34
C GLN A 109 -4.90 10.44 -13.18
N ASP A 110 -5.43 10.95 -14.29
CA ASP A 110 -6.76 11.54 -14.39
C ASP A 110 -7.78 10.54 -15.01
N GLY A 111 -7.35 9.29 -15.25
CA GLY A 111 -8.22 8.18 -15.63
C GLY A 111 -7.47 7.02 -16.28
N GLY A 112 -8.16 6.18 -17.05
CA GLY A 112 -7.56 5.11 -17.85
C GLY A 112 -7.05 3.93 -17.00
N THR A 113 -6.31 3.03 -17.65
CA THR A 113 -5.80 1.81 -17.01
C THR A 113 -4.27 1.80 -17.03
N VAL A 114 -3.66 1.62 -15.86
CA VAL A 114 -2.20 1.48 -15.72
C VAL A 114 -1.85 0.16 -15.06
N ASN A 115 -1.00 -0.63 -15.72
CA ASN A 115 -0.52 -1.92 -15.24
C ASN A 115 0.99 -1.87 -15.04
N ILE A 116 1.43 -1.70 -13.79
CA ILE A 116 2.80 -1.87 -13.35
C ILE A 116 2.94 -3.32 -12.92
N ARG A 117 3.54 -4.18 -13.75
CA ARG A 117 3.51 -5.64 -13.53
C ARG A 117 4.40 -6.12 -12.39
N ALA A 118 5.30 -5.29 -11.89
CA ALA A 118 6.14 -5.58 -10.72
C ALA A 118 5.86 -4.54 -9.62
N SER A 119 6.88 -3.85 -9.13
CA SER A 119 6.76 -2.87 -8.04
C SER A 119 6.70 -1.42 -8.53
N LEU A 120 6.10 -0.56 -7.71
CA LEU A 120 6.23 0.89 -7.81
C LEU A 120 7.25 1.36 -6.78
N GLN A 121 8.24 2.16 -7.20
CA GLN A 121 9.23 2.72 -6.29
C GLN A 121 9.18 4.25 -6.29
N LEU A 122 9.05 4.84 -5.10
CA LEU A 122 9.06 6.28 -4.89
C LEU A 122 10.42 6.72 -4.34
N GLY A 123 11.03 7.70 -4.98
CA GLY A 123 12.22 8.39 -4.50
C GLY A 123 11.86 9.63 -3.67
N ASN A 124 12.84 10.17 -2.96
CA ASN A 124 12.70 11.38 -2.15
C ASN A 124 12.08 12.56 -2.91
N GLY A 125 10.99 13.13 -2.40
CA GLY A 125 10.32 14.27 -3.04
C GLY A 125 9.28 13.88 -4.10
N SER A 126 9.11 12.58 -4.39
CA SER A 126 8.21 12.15 -5.47
C SER A 126 6.75 12.26 -5.09
N TYR A 127 5.90 12.51 -6.09
CA TYR A 127 4.46 12.58 -5.91
C TYR A 127 3.74 11.65 -6.89
N PHE A 128 3.04 10.64 -6.35
CA PHE A 128 2.20 9.73 -7.12
C PHE A 128 0.73 10.00 -6.78
N LEU A 129 -0.01 10.58 -7.72
CA LEU A 129 -1.39 11.02 -7.53
C LEU A 129 -2.33 10.33 -8.51
N ILE A 130 -3.42 9.79 -7.98
CA ILE A 130 -4.58 9.33 -8.76
C ILE A 130 -5.74 10.28 -8.44
N ASN A 131 -6.14 11.06 -9.44
CA ASN A 131 -7.04 12.21 -9.35
C ASN A 131 -8.21 12.12 -10.35
N GLY A 132 -8.46 10.94 -10.91
CA GLY A 132 -9.62 10.70 -11.76
C GLY A 132 -10.04 9.24 -11.77
N PRO A 133 -11.18 8.93 -12.42
CA PRO A 133 -11.73 7.59 -12.46
C PRO A 133 -10.88 6.69 -13.36
N GLY A 134 -10.15 5.77 -12.75
CA GLY A 134 -9.20 4.90 -13.45
C GLY A 134 -8.66 3.80 -12.55
N THR A 135 -7.98 2.83 -13.17
CA THR A 135 -7.44 1.66 -12.48
C THR A 135 -5.92 1.66 -12.50
N VAL A 136 -5.30 1.36 -11.37
CA VAL A 136 -3.86 1.12 -11.24
C VAL A 136 -3.63 -0.25 -10.65
N ASN A 137 -2.99 -1.13 -11.41
CA ASN A 137 -2.58 -2.45 -10.95
C ASN A 137 -1.06 -2.44 -10.74
N ILE A 138 -0.62 -2.77 -9.53
CA ILE A 138 0.77 -2.81 -9.11
C ILE A 138 1.08 -4.23 -8.65
N GLY A 139 1.78 -4.99 -9.47
CA GLY A 139 2.30 -6.29 -9.05
C GLY A 139 1.22 -7.33 -8.74
N THR A 140 0.10 -7.26 -9.44
CA THR A 140 -1.07 -8.12 -9.21
C THR A 140 -0.98 -9.48 -9.91
N SER A 141 0.01 -9.67 -10.78
CA SER A 141 0.31 -10.98 -11.36
C SER A 141 0.98 -11.84 -10.30
N PRO A 142 0.62 -13.13 -10.18
CA PRO A 142 1.26 -14.05 -9.24
C PRO A 142 2.78 -13.94 -9.27
N SER A 143 3.43 -14.07 -8.13
CA SER A 143 4.88 -14.07 -8.06
C SER A 143 5.32 -14.77 -6.80
N SER A 144 6.56 -15.23 -6.84
CA SER A 144 7.30 -15.69 -5.68
C SER A 144 8.05 -14.56 -4.95
N GLY A 145 7.92 -13.31 -5.44
CA GLY A 145 8.50 -12.12 -4.84
C GLY A 145 7.46 -11.29 -4.08
N ALA A 146 7.91 -10.22 -3.44
CA ALA A 146 7.04 -9.26 -2.77
C ALA A 146 6.84 -8.03 -3.67
N ASN A 147 6.00 -8.14 -4.69
CA ASN A 147 5.63 -6.97 -5.50
C ASN A 147 4.80 -6.00 -4.63
N THR A 148 5.20 -4.73 -4.57
CA THR A 148 4.56 -3.74 -3.69
C THR A 148 4.86 -2.31 -4.13
N VAL A 149 4.35 -1.35 -3.38
CA VAL A 149 4.80 0.04 -3.38
C VAL A 149 5.93 0.21 -2.34
N THR A 150 7.06 0.77 -2.77
CA THR A 150 8.23 1.02 -1.92
C THR A 150 8.45 2.52 -1.76
N PHE A 151 8.56 2.95 -0.50
CA PHE A 151 8.87 4.33 -0.11
C PHE A 151 10.36 4.51 0.17
N PRO A 152 10.89 5.75 0.11
CA PRO A 152 12.27 6.00 0.49
C PRO A 152 12.46 5.78 2.00
N ALA A 153 13.49 5.02 2.36
CA ALA A 153 13.82 4.68 3.75
C ALA A 153 14.22 5.91 4.59
N ASN A 154 14.86 6.90 3.98
CA ASN A 154 15.31 8.11 4.67
C ASN A 154 14.75 9.32 3.93
N PRO A 155 13.54 9.78 4.29
CA PRO A 155 12.95 10.91 3.61
C PRO A 155 13.69 12.21 3.95
N THR A 156 14.24 12.88 2.95
CA THR A 156 14.83 14.24 3.05
C THR A 156 13.84 15.31 2.60
N THR A 157 12.79 14.90 1.91
CA THR A 157 11.74 15.74 1.35
C THR A 157 10.44 14.94 1.37
N GLU A 158 9.33 15.65 1.41
CA GLU A 158 8.00 15.05 1.35
C GLU A 158 7.81 14.16 0.12
N THR A 159 7.43 12.91 0.35
CA THR A 159 7.12 11.93 -0.69
C THR A 159 5.71 11.38 -0.45
N ARG A 160 4.81 11.42 -1.44
CA ARG A 160 3.43 10.97 -1.25
C ARG A 160 2.96 9.99 -2.32
N PHE A 161 2.16 9.03 -1.87
CA PHE A 161 1.24 8.25 -2.69
C PHE A 161 -0.18 8.68 -2.30
N ARG A 162 -1.01 9.13 -3.25
CA ARG A 162 -2.31 9.73 -2.96
C ARG A 162 -3.41 9.28 -3.92
N VAL A 163 -4.56 8.93 -3.37
CA VAL A 163 -5.80 8.61 -4.10
C VAL A 163 -6.91 9.59 -3.71
N ASP A 164 -7.44 10.30 -4.71
CA ASP A 164 -8.25 11.52 -4.54
C ASP A 164 -9.56 11.54 -5.32
N ASP A 165 -9.93 10.46 -6.01
CA ASP A 165 -11.18 10.35 -6.78
C ASP A 165 -12.01 9.13 -6.37
N ASP A 166 -13.34 9.25 -6.37
CA ASP A 166 -14.24 8.16 -5.96
C ASP A 166 -14.27 7.00 -6.96
N GLY A 167 -14.01 7.27 -8.25
CA GLY A 167 -13.92 6.27 -9.29
C GLY A 167 -12.55 5.62 -9.43
N ALA A 168 -11.58 6.00 -8.59
CA ALA A 168 -10.24 5.43 -8.61
C ALA A 168 -10.22 4.03 -7.97
N GLU A 169 -9.54 3.09 -8.63
CA GLU A 169 -9.28 1.75 -8.11
C GLU A 169 -7.77 1.45 -8.16
N VAL A 170 -7.19 1.08 -7.03
CA VAL A 170 -5.78 0.66 -6.94
C VAL A 170 -5.69 -0.76 -6.43
N ASN A 171 -5.10 -1.65 -7.20
CA ASN A 171 -4.85 -3.03 -6.82
C ASN A 171 -3.35 -3.24 -6.63
N ILE A 172 -2.94 -3.66 -5.44
CA ILE A 172 -1.54 -3.82 -5.05
C ILE A 172 -1.31 -5.25 -4.62
N GLY A 173 -0.31 -5.89 -5.22
CA GLY A 173 0.16 -7.19 -4.79
C GLY A 173 -0.64 -8.36 -5.33
N ASP A 174 0.00 -9.52 -5.19
CA ASP A 174 -0.41 -10.84 -5.65
C ASP A 174 -0.75 -11.79 -4.49
N GLY A 175 -0.85 -11.25 -3.27
CA GLY A 175 -1.01 -11.99 -2.03
C GLY A 175 0.24 -11.94 -1.14
N ASN A 176 1.42 -11.67 -1.70
CA ASN A 176 2.70 -11.67 -0.97
C ASN A 176 3.25 -10.26 -0.74
N ALA A 177 2.45 -9.23 -1.03
CA ALA A 177 2.89 -7.86 -0.84
C ALA A 177 3.14 -7.57 0.64
N ASN A 178 4.28 -6.95 0.93
CA ASN A 178 4.58 -6.39 2.24
C ASN A 178 4.76 -4.88 2.07
N MET A 179 3.65 -4.15 2.13
CA MET A 179 3.64 -2.70 1.96
C MET A 179 4.05 -2.04 3.28
N VAL A 180 5.29 -1.56 3.31
CA VAL A 180 5.85 -0.85 4.47
C VAL A 180 5.92 0.64 4.13
N ILE A 181 5.30 1.46 4.96
CA ILE A 181 5.45 2.92 4.87
C ILE A 181 6.61 3.33 5.78
N GLY A 182 7.67 3.85 5.15
CA GLY A 182 8.93 4.18 5.82
C GLY A 182 9.94 3.02 5.80
N ASN A 183 10.89 3.01 6.74
CA ASN A 183 12.04 2.11 6.72
C ASN A 183 11.85 0.81 7.52
N GLY A 184 10.64 0.51 7.99
CA GLY A 184 10.25 -0.81 8.49
C GLY A 184 10.88 -1.31 9.80
N ALA A 185 12.03 -0.80 10.27
CA ALA A 185 12.60 -1.02 11.61
C ALA A 185 14.03 -0.48 11.80
N THR A 186 14.80 -0.14 10.76
CA THR A 186 16.28 -0.01 10.95
C THR A 186 16.73 1.26 11.69
N ARG A 187 15.79 2.13 12.08
CA ARG A 187 16.06 3.37 12.80
C ARG A 187 15.41 3.33 14.20
N LEU A 188 16.22 2.89 15.17
CA LEU A 188 15.90 2.77 16.61
C LEU A 188 16.25 4.03 17.41
N ASP A 189 16.86 5.05 16.81
CA ASP A 189 17.09 6.33 17.48
C ASP A 189 15.79 7.13 17.54
N ASN A 190 15.16 7.03 18.70
CA ASN A 190 13.93 7.71 19.10
C ASN A 190 14.09 9.25 19.27
N ALA A 191 15.09 9.87 18.62
CA ALA A 191 15.46 11.26 18.87
C ALA A 191 14.77 12.27 17.93
N ASP A 192 14.40 11.86 16.71
CA ASP A 192 13.95 12.80 15.67
C ASP A 192 12.44 12.70 15.40
N ALA A 193 11.65 12.63 16.46
CA ALA A 193 10.19 12.57 16.39
C ALA A 193 9.61 13.78 15.62
N PHE A 194 8.97 13.52 14.48
CA PHE A 194 8.00 14.37 13.76
C PHE A 194 8.43 15.78 13.26
N LEU A 195 9.64 16.25 13.56
CA LEU A 195 10.08 17.64 13.27
C LEU A 195 10.99 17.79 12.03
N GLY A 196 11.25 16.71 11.29
CA GLY A 196 11.97 16.78 10.02
C GLY A 196 11.09 17.34 8.89
N ALA A 197 11.68 18.16 8.00
CA ALA A 197 10.98 18.66 6.80
C ALA A 197 10.63 17.54 5.79
N GLY A 198 11.28 16.37 5.89
CA GLY A 198 11.06 15.22 5.02
C GLY A 198 10.24 14.12 5.70
N PHE A 199 9.24 13.60 5.00
CA PHE A 199 8.45 12.44 5.42
C PHE A 199 7.90 11.68 4.22
N VAL A 200 7.41 10.48 4.47
CA VAL A 200 6.65 9.68 3.50
C VAL A 200 5.19 9.61 3.92
N SER A 201 4.27 9.68 2.96
CA SER A 201 2.84 9.69 3.21
C SER A 201 2.11 8.75 2.26
N TYR A 202 1.24 7.92 2.81
CA TYR A 202 0.23 7.18 2.06
C TYR A 202 -1.15 7.77 2.39
N GLU A 203 -1.82 8.28 1.36
CA GLU A 203 -3.02 9.11 1.51
C GLU A 203 -4.18 8.51 0.71
N LEU A 204 -5.23 8.10 1.42
CA LEU A 204 -6.49 7.64 0.85
C LEU A 204 -7.59 8.62 1.24
N ASN A 205 -7.90 9.54 0.35
CA ASN A 205 -8.98 10.48 0.59
C ASN A 205 -10.30 10.00 -0.02
N ARG A 206 -10.24 9.29 -1.15
CA ARG A 206 -11.39 8.79 -1.91
C ARG A 206 -11.02 7.53 -2.70
N GLY A 207 -12.00 6.87 -3.30
CA GLY A 207 -11.80 5.69 -4.14
C GLY A 207 -11.57 4.40 -3.37
N THR A 208 -11.06 3.38 -4.06
CA THR A 208 -10.83 2.05 -3.50
C THR A 208 -9.39 1.60 -3.70
N VAL A 209 -8.77 1.08 -2.63
CA VAL A 209 -7.46 0.43 -2.69
C VAL A 209 -7.61 -1.00 -2.16
N ASN A 210 -7.20 -1.97 -2.96
CA ASN A 210 -7.11 -3.37 -2.61
C ASN A 210 -5.65 -3.78 -2.49
N LEU A 211 -5.21 -4.14 -1.29
CA LEU A 211 -3.89 -4.68 -1.00
C LEU A 211 -4.00 -6.19 -0.76
N ASN A 212 -3.51 -6.99 -1.70
CA ASN A 212 -3.34 -8.43 -1.51
C ASN A 212 -1.98 -8.66 -0.85
N GLY A 213 -1.98 -8.65 0.49
CA GLY A 213 -0.78 -8.72 1.31
C GLY A 213 -0.97 -8.07 2.66
N ARG A 214 0.06 -7.36 3.12
CA ARG A 214 0.17 -6.76 4.46
C ARG A 214 0.54 -5.29 4.41
N PHE A 215 0.03 -4.53 5.37
CA PHE A 215 0.32 -3.11 5.55
C PHE A 215 1.01 -2.85 6.89
N LEU A 216 2.17 -2.19 6.86
CA LEU A 216 2.94 -1.86 8.05
C LEU A 216 3.30 -0.37 8.06
N LEU A 217 2.97 0.30 9.17
CA LEU A 217 3.42 1.64 9.51
C LEU A 217 4.34 1.54 10.73
N ASN A 218 5.64 1.65 10.49
CA ASN A 218 6.66 1.46 11.53
C ASN A 218 7.85 2.43 11.36
N ASP A 219 7.56 3.73 11.24
CA ASP A 219 8.59 4.77 11.08
C ASP A 219 8.07 6.14 11.58
N PRO A 220 8.84 6.89 12.39
CA PRO A 220 8.43 8.20 12.88
C PRO A 220 8.24 9.25 11.78
N ASN A 221 8.87 9.07 10.61
CA ASN A 221 8.73 9.95 9.45
C ASN A 221 7.74 9.40 8.42
N ALA A 222 6.91 8.42 8.79
CA ALA A 222 5.87 7.88 7.94
C ALA A 222 4.48 8.31 8.40
N ARG A 223 3.57 8.46 7.42
CA ARG A 223 2.19 8.87 7.65
C ARG A 223 1.22 7.96 6.89
N LEU A 224 0.17 7.54 7.59
CA LEU A 224 -1.06 7.03 7.01
C LEU A 224 -2.13 8.10 7.18
N VAL A 225 -2.68 8.60 6.07
CA VAL A 225 -3.79 9.54 6.05
C VAL A 225 -4.97 8.89 5.34
N MET A 226 -6.09 8.77 6.03
CA MET A 226 -7.32 8.23 5.49
C MET A 226 -8.49 9.13 5.90
N THR A 227 -8.93 9.96 4.97
CA THR A 227 -10.04 10.92 5.20
C THR A 227 -11.35 10.45 4.55
N GLY A 228 -11.28 9.37 3.77
CA GLY A 228 -12.41 8.75 3.07
C GLY A 228 -11.98 7.46 2.36
N GLY A 229 -12.75 7.06 1.35
CA GLY A 229 -12.45 5.88 0.53
C GLY A 229 -12.56 4.53 1.24
N THR A 230 -12.17 3.48 0.53
CA THR A 230 -12.15 2.09 1.00
C THR A 230 -10.76 1.50 0.87
N PHE A 231 -10.18 1.02 1.97
CA PHE A 231 -8.93 0.29 1.96
C PHE A 231 -9.17 -1.17 2.34
N ASN A 232 -9.07 -2.07 1.39
CA ASN A 232 -9.21 -3.50 1.60
C ASN A 232 -7.82 -4.14 1.71
N ILE A 233 -7.57 -4.87 2.79
CA ILE A 233 -6.36 -5.67 2.98
C ILE A 233 -6.76 -7.14 2.99
N ASN A 234 -6.24 -7.91 2.06
CA ASN A 234 -6.50 -9.34 1.92
C ASN A 234 -5.19 -10.13 2.10
N PRO A 235 -4.96 -10.76 3.26
CA PRO A 235 -3.71 -11.46 3.56
C PRO A 235 -3.62 -12.89 2.99
N GLN A 236 -4.50 -13.28 2.06
CA GLN A 236 -4.66 -14.67 1.60
C GLN A 236 -3.64 -15.11 0.53
N GLY A 237 -2.44 -14.56 0.53
CA GLY A 237 -1.40 -15.00 -0.41
C GLY A 237 -0.87 -16.39 -0.11
N ASP A 238 -0.68 -17.19 -1.16
CA ASP A 238 -0.14 -18.54 -1.10
C ASP A 238 1.29 -18.62 -0.49
N ASN A 239 2.04 -17.50 -0.45
CA ASN A 239 3.38 -17.43 0.16
C ASN A 239 3.45 -16.64 1.47
N ASP A 240 2.34 -16.43 2.19
CA ASP A 240 2.42 -16.05 3.61
C ASP A 240 2.90 -17.24 4.47
N VAL A 241 4.12 -17.73 4.24
CA VAL A 241 4.55 -19.08 4.61
C VAL A 241 4.61 -19.34 6.12
N SER A 242 4.43 -18.33 6.99
CA SER A 242 4.65 -18.51 8.43
C SER A 242 3.59 -17.98 9.38
N GLY A 243 2.54 -17.27 8.93
CA GLY A 243 1.50 -16.71 9.82
C GLY A 243 2.02 -15.76 10.91
N ALA A 244 3.33 -15.47 10.93
CA ALA A 244 4.01 -14.81 12.03
C ALA A 244 3.96 -13.28 11.95
N LEU A 245 3.63 -12.72 10.79
CA LEU A 245 3.56 -11.27 10.60
C LEU A 245 2.12 -10.80 10.60
N ASN A 246 1.93 -9.59 11.11
CA ASN A 246 0.63 -8.95 11.20
C ASN A 246 0.10 -8.56 9.81
N THR A 247 -1.22 -8.57 9.63
CA THR A 247 -1.85 -8.15 8.38
C THR A 247 -1.87 -6.62 8.25
N CYS A 248 -2.30 -5.93 9.29
CA CYS A 248 -2.22 -4.48 9.40
C CYS A 248 -1.58 -4.12 10.74
N HIS A 249 -0.44 -3.44 10.69
CA HIS A 249 0.35 -3.10 11.86
C HIS A 249 0.63 -1.59 11.91
N LEU A 250 0.04 -0.93 12.89
CA LEU A 250 0.27 0.48 13.19
C LEU A 250 1.10 0.57 14.48
N GLN A 251 2.41 0.79 14.31
CA GLN A 251 3.38 0.73 15.41
C GLN A 251 4.02 2.09 15.70
N ARG A 252 4.43 2.82 14.67
CA ARG A 252 5.15 4.10 14.78
C ARG A 252 4.87 4.98 13.57
N GLY A 253 4.71 6.28 13.77
CA GLY A 253 4.41 7.26 12.72
C GLY A 253 3.16 8.07 13.01
N ILE A 254 2.64 8.76 12.00
CA ILE A 254 1.39 9.51 12.09
C ILE A 254 0.26 8.72 11.47
N VAL A 255 -0.87 8.63 12.16
CA VAL A 255 -2.11 8.06 11.65
C VAL A 255 -3.20 9.10 11.78
N ILE A 256 -3.72 9.57 10.64
CA ILE A 256 -4.88 10.46 10.56
C ILE A 256 -5.98 9.68 9.87
N MET A 257 -6.87 9.05 10.64
CA MET A 257 -8.00 8.28 10.11
C MET A 257 -9.31 8.94 10.53
N THR A 258 -9.70 9.98 9.79
CA THR A 258 -10.89 10.79 10.06
C THR A 258 -12.10 10.41 9.22
N GLY A 259 -11.94 9.43 8.31
CA GLY A 259 -13.01 8.94 7.45
C GLY A 259 -12.66 7.61 6.77
N GLY A 260 -13.60 7.08 6.00
CA GLY A 260 -13.42 5.90 5.16
C GLY A 260 -13.59 4.56 5.89
N THR A 261 -13.39 3.47 5.14
CA THR A 261 -13.50 2.09 5.65
C THR A 261 -12.21 1.31 5.43
N LEU A 262 -11.55 0.86 6.50
CA LEU A 262 -10.48 -0.12 6.46
C LEU A 262 -11.08 -1.52 6.65
N THR A 263 -11.00 -2.38 5.63
CA THR A 263 -11.51 -3.75 5.69
C THR A 263 -10.35 -4.74 5.67
N ILE A 264 -10.23 -5.59 6.69
CA ILE A 264 -9.45 -6.82 6.57
C ILE A 264 -10.38 -7.88 6.01
N VAL A 265 -10.17 -8.25 4.74
CA VAL A 265 -11.12 -9.05 3.95
C VAL A 265 -11.23 -10.48 4.47
N ASN A 266 -10.09 -11.07 4.80
CA ASN A 266 -9.96 -12.45 5.23
C ASN A 266 -9.06 -12.53 6.46
N PRO A 267 -9.29 -13.49 7.36
CA PRO A 267 -8.33 -13.75 8.43
C PRO A 267 -7.00 -14.25 7.82
N PRO A 268 -5.89 -14.23 8.56
CA PRO A 268 -4.64 -14.84 8.12
C PRO A 268 -4.86 -16.31 7.70
N ALA A 269 -4.25 -16.71 6.59
CA ALA A 269 -4.38 -18.07 6.06
C ALA A 269 -3.56 -19.09 6.87
N ASN A 270 -2.44 -18.65 7.45
CA ASN A 270 -1.49 -19.48 8.14
C ASN A 270 -1.47 -19.17 9.64
N ALA A 271 -1.35 -20.23 10.46
CA ALA A 271 -1.29 -20.09 11.91
C ALA A 271 0.04 -19.45 12.34
N GLY A 272 0.01 -18.57 13.34
CA GLY A 272 1.22 -17.97 13.88
C GLY A 272 0.96 -16.85 14.89
N ALA A 273 2.03 -16.17 15.29
CA ALA A 273 1.93 -15.09 16.28
C ALA A 273 1.34 -13.78 15.70
N GLY A 274 1.11 -13.72 14.38
CA GLY A 274 0.64 -12.55 13.67
C GLY A 274 -0.82 -12.20 14.00
N VAL A 275 -1.12 -10.91 13.98
CA VAL A 275 -2.44 -10.35 14.31
C VAL A 275 -3.05 -9.74 13.04
N ALA A 276 -4.36 -9.84 12.87
CA ALA A 276 -5.03 -9.22 11.73
C ALA A 276 -4.93 -7.69 11.80
N PHE A 277 -5.32 -7.10 12.93
CA PHE A 277 -5.20 -5.66 13.16
C PHE A 277 -4.48 -5.38 14.49
N LEU A 278 -3.32 -4.74 14.40
CA LEU A 278 -2.49 -4.39 15.55
C LEU A 278 -2.26 -2.88 15.61
N VAL A 279 -2.74 -2.27 16.69
CA VAL A 279 -2.37 -0.91 17.10
C VAL A 279 -1.60 -1.05 18.41
N ASN A 280 -0.27 -1.03 18.32
CA ASN A 280 0.60 -1.25 19.47
C ASN A 280 1.82 -0.34 19.38
N PRO A 281 1.77 0.86 19.98
CA PRO A 281 2.85 1.83 19.88
C PRO A 281 4.15 1.28 20.49
N GLN A 282 5.29 1.56 19.86
CA GLN A 282 6.60 1.22 20.45
C GLN A 282 6.98 2.23 21.55
N GLY A 283 6.27 2.17 22.67
CA GLY A 283 6.43 3.10 23.80
C GLY A 283 5.13 3.86 24.07
N THR A 284 4.80 4.03 25.35
CA THR A 284 3.58 4.72 25.79
C THR A 284 3.86 6.20 26.04
N PRO A 285 2.99 7.14 25.60
CA PRO A 285 2.98 8.49 26.15
C PRO A 285 2.74 8.43 27.67
N GLY A 286 3.78 8.61 28.47
CA GLY A 286 3.70 8.65 29.94
C GLY A 286 4.52 7.59 30.70
N ASP A 287 5.04 6.55 30.05
CA ASP A 287 5.72 5.44 30.74
C ASP A 287 7.24 5.65 30.94
N GLY A 288 7.75 6.86 30.70
CA GLY A 288 9.18 7.18 30.88
C GLY A 288 10.16 6.42 29.97
N GLY A 289 9.66 5.55 29.09
CA GLY A 289 10.45 4.89 28.05
C GLY A 289 10.72 5.85 26.89
N ALA A 290 11.99 6.18 26.65
CA ALA A 290 12.42 6.90 25.45
C ALA A 290 12.23 5.99 24.22
N GLY A 291 11.03 6.01 23.62
CA GLY A 291 10.59 5.10 22.57
C GLY A 291 9.53 5.73 21.68
N ALA A 292 9.72 5.73 20.36
CA ALA A 292 8.89 6.39 19.36
C ALA A 292 7.38 6.12 19.45
N VAL A 293 6.59 7.20 19.40
CA VAL A 293 5.13 7.19 19.59
C VAL A 293 4.38 7.07 18.25
N LEU A 294 3.32 6.26 18.22
CA LEU A 294 2.28 6.35 17.19
C LEU A 294 1.39 7.57 17.50
N SER A 295 1.34 8.55 16.61
CA SER A 295 0.71 9.86 16.85
C SER A 295 -0.49 10.12 15.93
N GLY A 296 -1.49 10.83 16.44
CA GLY A 296 -2.62 11.35 15.66
C GLY A 296 -2.33 12.68 14.95
N ASP A 297 -1.20 13.32 15.24
CA ASP A 297 -0.82 14.64 14.71
C ASP A 297 0.70 14.77 14.50
N THR A 298 1.04 15.72 13.63
CA THR A 298 2.37 16.19 13.25
C THR A 298 3.08 17.06 14.28
N LEU A 299 2.36 17.70 15.21
CA LEU A 299 2.93 18.71 16.10
C LEU A 299 3.28 18.21 17.50
N ALA A 300 2.58 17.18 17.98
CA ALA A 300 2.79 16.59 19.29
C ALA A 300 2.45 15.10 19.26
N ALA A 301 3.06 14.35 20.18
CA ALA A 301 2.72 12.95 20.46
C ALA A 301 1.29 12.87 21.03
N THR A 302 0.31 12.89 20.13
CA THR A 302 -1.11 12.87 20.45
C THR A 302 -1.65 11.48 20.22
N PRO A 303 -2.59 11.00 21.05
CA PRO A 303 -3.36 9.82 20.73
C PRO A 303 -3.91 9.86 19.31
N VAL A 304 -3.70 8.78 18.55
CA VAL A 304 -4.47 8.54 17.32
C VAL A 304 -5.96 8.51 17.65
N ASN A 305 -6.73 9.22 16.83
CA ASN A 305 -8.18 9.24 16.90
C ASN A 305 -8.77 8.66 15.62
N PHE A 306 -9.35 7.46 15.73
CA PHE A 306 -10.00 6.76 14.62
C PHE A 306 -11.52 7.02 14.55
N SER A 307 -12.08 7.92 15.36
CA SER A 307 -13.54 8.07 15.55
C SER A 307 -14.35 8.35 14.29
N GLY A 308 -13.75 8.90 13.24
CA GLY A 308 -14.42 9.13 11.96
C GLY A 308 -14.38 7.94 10.99
N SER A 309 -13.67 6.87 11.33
CA SER A 309 -13.43 5.72 10.43
C SER A 309 -14.17 4.46 10.86
N LEU A 310 -14.43 3.60 9.87
CA LEU A 310 -14.93 2.23 10.07
C LEU A 310 -13.77 1.24 9.90
N ILE A 311 -13.56 0.38 10.90
CA ILE A 311 -12.67 -0.78 10.80
C ILE A 311 -13.54 -2.04 10.72
N ARG A 312 -13.43 -2.75 9.60
CA ARG A 312 -14.28 -3.89 9.27
C ARG A 312 -13.45 -5.18 9.17
N PHE A 313 -13.98 -6.26 9.74
CA PHE A 313 -13.41 -7.61 9.67
C PHE A 313 -14.35 -8.51 8.88
N GLY A 314 -13.90 -8.90 7.68
CA GLY A 314 -14.74 -9.53 6.66
C GLY A 314 -15.46 -8.54 5.77
N ASN A 315 -15.68 -8.87 4.51
CA ASN A 315 -16.38 -7.99 3.56
C ASN A 315 -17.83 -8.42 3.29
N GLY A 316 -18.39 -9.35 4.07
CA GLY A 316 -19.75 -9.85 3.88
C GLY A 316 -19.97 -10.77 2.68
N VAL A 317 -18.94 -11.10 1.91
CA VAL A 317 -19.06 -11.97 0.72
C VAL A 317 -17.97 -13.04 0.62
N SER A 318 -16.77 -12.77 1.14
CA SER A 318 -15.65 -13.72 1.08
C SER A 318 -15.92 -14.95 1.94
N THR A 319 -15.61 -16.11 1.38
CA THR A 319 -15.77 -17.42 2.02
C THR A 319 -14.44 -18.12 2.30
N ALA A 320 -13.31 -17.45 2.00
CA ALA A 320 -11.98 -18.02 2.15
C ALA A 320 -11.72 -18.42 3.62
N PRO A 321 -11.16 -19.62 3.88
CA PRO A 321 -10.88 -20.07 5.23
C PRO A 321 -9.73 -19.27 5.86
N GLY A 322 -9.78 -19.10 7.18
CA GLY A 322 -8.61 -18.73 7.97
C GLY A 322 -7.79 -19.95 8.39
N ALA A 323 -6.71 -19.69 9.11
CA ALA A 323 -5.92 -20.72 9.78
C ALA A 323 -6.77 -21.60 10.71
N ALA A 324 -6.36 -22.86 10.89
CA ALA A 324 -7.18 -23.91 11.52
C ALA A 324 -7.64 -23.61 12.97
N ASN A 325 -6.94 -22.76 13.71
CA ASN A 325 -7.26 -22.39 15.10
C ASN A 325 -7.29 -20.88 15.35
N GLU A 326 -7.11 -20.07 14.30
CA GLU A 326 -6.96 -18.62 14.41
C GLU A 326 -7.93 -17.93 13.46
N GLY A 327 -8.42 -16.77 13.88
CA GLY A 327 -9.34 -15.95 13.10
C GLY A 327 -8.78 -14.56 12.91
N PHE A 328 -9.66 -13.56 12.92
CA PHE A 328 -9.21 -12.18 12.96
C PHE A 328 -8.77 -11.84 14.38
N GLU A 329 -7.49 -12.00 14.70
CA GLU A 329 -6.94 -11.47 15.94
C GLU A 329 -6.82 -9.95 15.84
N VAL A 330 -7.28 -9.25 16.88
CA VAL A 330 -7.30 -7.79 16.97
C VAL A 330 -6.72 -7.38 18.31
N ASN A 331 -5.64 -6.59 18.27
CA ASN A 331 -4.96 -6.09 19.46
C ASN A 331 -4.88 -4.58 19.42
N LEU A 332 -5.51 -3.94 20.40
CA LEU A 332 -5.61 -2.49 20.48
C LEU A 332 -4.93 -1.94 21.72
N HIS A 333 -4.28 -0.80 21.56
CA HIS A 333 -3.71 -0.06 22.67
C HIS A 333 -4.73 0.89 23.31
N ASN A 334 -4.75 1.00 24.64
CA ASN A 334 -5.72 1.79 25.39
C ASN A 334 -5.50 3.31 25.34
N SER A 335 -4.34 3.75 24.83
CA SER A 335 -3.99 5.17 24.70
C SER A 335 -4.63 5.86 23.50
N HIS A 336 -5.49 5.17 22.73
CA HIS A 336 -6.09 5.67 21.49
C HIS A 336 -7.61 5.55 21.53
N THR A 337 -8.29 6.36 20.72
CA THR A 337 -9.76 6.32 20.59
C THR A 337 -10.15 5.68 19.28
N TYR A 338 -11.07 4.72 19.33
CA TYR A 338 -11.46 3.92 18.17
C TYR A 338 -12.83 4.32 17.63
N GLY A 339 -12.97 4.27 16.31
CA GLY A 339 -14.23 4.52 15.61
C GLY A 339 -15.18 3.35 15.66
N ASP A 340 -15.90 3.15 14.56
CA ASP A 340 -16.85 2.06 14.41
C ASP A 340 -16.13 0.78 14.04
N PHE A 341 -16.52 -0.33 14.67
CA PHE A 341 -16.05 -1.66 14.34
C PHE A 341 -17.21 -2.47 13.75
N GLU A 342 -16.98 -3.17 12.64
CA GLU A 342 -17.96 -4.07 12.04
C GLU A 342 -17.38 -5.47 11.85
N VAL A 343 -18.10 -6.49 12.33
CA VAL A 343 -17.82 -7.89 12.04
C VAL A 343 -18.82 -8.38 10.98
N ASN A 344 -18.32 -8.76 9.82
CA ASN A 344 -19.14 -9.13 8.66
C ASN A 344 -18.57 -10.36 7.94
N ASN A 345 -18.65 -11.50 8.64
CA ASN A 345 -18.06 -12.78 8.28
C ASN A 345 -19.15 -13.87 8.12
N PRO A 346 -19.84 -13.96 6.97
CA PRO A 346 -21.02 -14.81 6.83
C PRO A 346 -20.73 -16.31 6.68
N SER A 347 -19.57 -16.70 6.16
CA SER A 347 -19.22 -18.11 5.95
C SER A 347 -17.73 -18.34 5.77
N GLY A 348 -17.24 -19.53 6.12
CA GLY A 348 -15.83 -19.92 6.08
C GLY A 348 -15.31 -20.36 7.45
N ASN A 349 -14.24 -21.16 7.47
CA ASN A 349 -13.68 -21.69 8.72
C ASN A 349 -12.89 -20.61 9.47
N ASN A 350 -13.04 -20.60 10.80
CA ASN A 350 -12.32 -19.73 11.74
C ASN A 350 -12.40 -18.23 11.44
N ARG A 351 -13.56 -17.76 10.98
CA ARG A 351 -13.80 -16.34 10.70
C ARG A 351 -14.40 -15.58 11.88
N PHE A 352 -14.04 -15.96 13.10
CA PHE A 352 -14.35 -15.21 14.31
C PHE A 352 -13.36 -14.06 14.49
N VAL A 353 -13.78 -13.02 15.21
CA VAL A 353 -12.92 -11.90 15.61
C VAL A 353 -12.55 -12.08 17.07
N TRP A 354 -11.26 -12.26 17.37
CA TRP A 354 -10.73 -12.23 18.72
C TRP A 354 -10.22 -10.85 19.04
N PHE A 355 -10.69 -10.28 20.15
CA PHE A 355 -10.31 -8.95 20.57
C PHE A 355 -9.61 -8.98 21.92
N TYR A 356 -8.44 -8.35 22.00
CA TYR A 356 -7.73 -8.14 23.25
C TYR A 356 -7.00 -6.80 23.27
N SER A 357 -6.55 -6.39 24.46
CA SER A 357 -5.92 -5.09 24.68
C SER A 357 -4.47 -5.22 25.13
N THR A 358 -3.70 -4.20 24.79
CA THR A 358 -2.36 -3.95 25.32
C THR A 358 -2.34 -2.56 26.00
N PRO A 359 -1.80 -2.41 27.23
CA PRO A 359 -1.45 -3.47 28.17
C PRO A 359 -2.64 -4.38 28.48
N ALA A 360 -2.37 -5.62 28.88
CA ALA A 360 -3.42 -6.60 29.18
C ALA A 360 -4.39 -6.06 30.25
N ASN A 361 -5.67 -6.42 30.13
CA ASN A 361 -6.76 -5.99 31.02
C ASN A 361 -7.05 -4.48 30.99
N SER A 362 -6.68 -3.80 29.90
CA SER A 362 -7.05 -2.40 29.70
C SER A 362 -8.44 -2.26 29.07
N THR A 363 -9.12 -1.15 29.42
CA THR A 363 -10.37 -0.74 28.76
C THR A 363 -10.08 -0.15 27.38
N ILE A 364 -10.79 -0.64 26.37
CA ILE A 364 -10.80 -0.05 25.02
C ILE A 364 -12.19 0.51 24.75
N ASN A 365 -12.26 1.79 24.37
CA ASN A 365 -13.52 2.44 24.00
C ASN A 365 -13.65 2.45 22.47
N LEU A 366 -14.74 1.86 21.98
CA LEU A 366 -15.17 1.93 20.58
C LEU A 366 -16.35 2.91 20.47
N THR A 367 -16.52 3.53 19.31
CA THR A 367 -17.72 4.36 19.06
C THR A 367 -18.95 3.46 18.93
N ASN A 368 -18.88 2.45 18.06
CA ASN A 368 -19.85 1.37 17.95
C ASN A 368 -19.17 0.03 17.67
N LEU A 369 -19.83 -1.07 18.04
CA LEU A 369 -19.50 -2.43 17.61
C LEU A 369 -20.74 -3.06 16.96
N ASN A 370 -20.67 -3.29 15.66
CA ASN A 370 -21.73 -3.92 14.88
C ASN A 370 -21.31 -5.34 14.49
N VAL A 371 -22.10 -6.35 14.87
CA VAL A 371 -21.90 -7.73 14.41
C VAL A 371 -23.01 -8.04 13.40
N VAL A 372 -22.67 -7.92 12.11
CA VAL A 372 -23.60 -8.19 11.00
C VAL A 372 -23.65 -9.69 10.71
N ALA A 373 -22.49 -10.33 10.68
CA ALA A 373 -22.37 -11.78 10.50
C ALA A 373 -21.08 -12.31 11.13
N GLY A 374 -21.11 -13.53 11.67
CA GLY A 374 -19.97 -14.16 12.32
C GLY A 374 -20.01 -14.09 13.86
N GLU A 375 -18.85 -14.17 14.49
CA GLU A 375 -18.71 -14.23 15.94
C GLU A 375 -17.65 -13.23 16.43
N PHE A 376 -17.92 -12.58 17.55
CA PHE A 376 -16.97 -11.74 18.28
C PHE A 376 -16.62 -12.41 19.61
N ARG A 377 -15.32 -12.52 19.92
CA ARG A 377 -14.78 -13.19 21.10
C ARG A 377 -13.81 -12.28 21.84
N GLN A 378 -13.82 -12.36 23.17
CA GLN A 378 -12.91 -11.59 24.02
C GLN A 378 -11.73 -12.44 24.48
N GLY A 379 -10.52 -11.86 24.43
CA GLY A 379 -9.27 -12.50 24.82
C GLY A 379 -8.43 -12.90 23.62
N ARG A 380 -7.22 -13.40 23.89
CA ARG A 380 -6.41 -14.10 22.88
C ARG A 380 -6.56 -15.59 23.12
N PRO A 381 -6.81 -16.43 22.09
CA PRO A 381 -6.83 -17.87 22.27
C PRO A 381 -5.49 -18.33 22.88
N ALA A 382 -5.55 -19.27 23.81
CA ALA A 382 -4.34 -19.92 24.33
C ALA A 382 -3.73 -20.73 23.18
N VAL A 383 -2.47 -20.43 22.84
CA VAL A 383 -1.71 -21.12 21.79
C VAL A 383 -1.38 -22.54 22.24
#